data_AF-W4JZF9-F1
#
_entry.id   AF-W4JZF9-F1
#
_cell.length_a   1.000
_cell.length_b   1.000
_cell.length_c   1.000
_cell.angle_alpha   90.00
_cell.angle_beta   90.00
_cell.angle_gamma   90.00
#
_symmetry.space_group_name_H-M   'P 1'
#
loop_
_entity.id
_entity.type
_entity.pdbx_description
1 polymer ?
#
loop_
_entity_poly.entity_id
_entity_poly.type
_entity_poly.pdbx_seq_one_letter_code
_entity_poly.pdbx_strand_id
1 'polypeptide(L)'
;TINAQYEINPDVNEKLDYQFDEVVRGRQARQRLHGTDCDCCRDYYEAVGPLPPRLSAPMWRSPSPSPARPAERQDAIDSHKQEISRHRQQWQRGNTPPDFWVIGFPDTQAASRINAQAEQMHKEKVEMVERETRKEGGMYRKRGQL
;
A
#
# COMPACT_ATOMS: atom_id res chain seq x y z
N THR A 1 20.54 -8.39 -4.26
CA THR A 1 19.08 -8.35 -4.55
C THR A 1 18.32 -8.31 -3.24
N ILE A 2 17.08 -7.82 -3.22
CA ILE A 2 16.26 -7.71 -1.99
C ILE A 2 16.22 -9.04 -1.23
N ASN A 3 15.95 -10.16 -1.93
CA ASN A 3 15.86 -11.51 -1.35
C ASN A 3 17.19 -12.06 -0.77
N ALA A 4 18.33 -11.40 -1.05
CA ALA A 4 19.61 -11.75 -0.46
C ALA A 4 19.81 -11.10 0.92
N GLN A 5 19.21 -9.93 1.15
CA GLN A 5 19.34 -9.18 2.41
C GLN A 5 18.14 -9.41 3.34
N TYR A 6 16.97 -9.66 2.78
CA TYR A 6 15.70 -9.77 3.48
C TYR A 6 14.97 -11.04 3.08
N GLU A 7 14.19 -11.58 4.02
CA GLU A 7 13.29 -12.72 3.83
C GLU A 7 11.93 -12.42 4.42
N ILE A 8 10.90 -13.13 3.97
CA ILE A 8 9.54 -12.98 4.49
C ILE A 8 9.49 -13.55 5.90
N ASN A 9 8.82 -12.85 6.80
CA ASN A 9 8.62 -13.30 8.16
C ASN A 9 7.54 -14.40 8.20
N PRO A 10 7.90 -15.67 8.49
CA PRO A 10 6.96 -16.77 8.50
C PRO A 10 5.88 -16.64 9.60
N ASP A 11 6.17 -15.93 10.70
CA ASP A 11 5.26 -15.80 11.84
C ASP A 11 3.96 -15.06 11.49
N VAL A 12 4.04 -14.17 10.49
CA VAL A 12 2.91 -13.37 9.99
C VAL A 12 2.40 -13.85 8.62
N ASN A 13 2.96 -14.95 8.11
CA ASN A 13 2.68 -15.48 6.78
C ASN A 13 2.44 -17.00 6.83
N GLU A 14 1.63 -17.47 7.79
CA GLU A 14 1.21 -18.87 7.91
C GLU A 14 2.37 -19.89 7.99
N LYS A 15 3.53 -19.46 8.50
CA LYS A 15 4.78 -20.23 8.56
C LYS A 15 5.42 -20.55 7.20
N LEU A 16 5.04 -19.81 6.15
CA LEU A 16 5.62 -19.91 4.82
C LEU A 16 6.69 -18.83 4.62
N ASP A 17 7.77 -19.19 3.93
CA ASP A 17 8.94 -18.34 3.66
C ASP A 17 8.85 -17.58 2.33
N TYR A 18 7.76 -17.75 1.58
CA TYR A 18 7.45 -17.06 0.33
C TYR A 18 6.13 -16.31 0.42
N GLN A 19 5.92 -15.34 -0.46
CA GLN A 19 4.71 -14.52 -0.50
C GLN A 19 3.50 -15.40 -0.83
N PHE A 20 2.69 -15.73 0.20
CA PHE A 20 1.51 -16.56 0.05
C PHE A 20 0.24 -15.69 0.05
N ASP A 21 -0.67 -15.99 -0.87
CA ASP A 21 -1.92 -15.25 -1.05
C ASP A 21 -3.08 -16.27 -1.09
N GLU A 22 -3.74 -16.46 0.04
CA GLU A 22 -4.87 -17.37 0.16
C GLU A 22 -6.17 -16.73 -0.38
N VAL A 23 -7.09 -17.56 -0.89
CA VAL A 23 -8.43 -17.12 -1.24
C VAL A 23 -9.29 -16.96 0.03
N VAL A 24 -9.30 -15.76 0.59
CA VAL A 24 -10.12 -15.42 1.76
C VAL A 24 -11.61 -15.29 1.40
N ARG A 25 -12.44 -16.16 1.99
CA ARG A 25 -13.91 -16.16 1.82
C ARG A 25 -14.62 -15.61 3.06
N GLY A 26 -15.76 -14.94 2.85
CA GLY A 26 -16.58 -14.38 3.91
C GLY A 26 -16.29 -12.91 4.22
N ARG A 27 -17.33 -12.16 4.61
CA ARG A 27 -17.25 -10.70 4.81
C ARG A 27 -16.29 -10.32 5.94
N GLN A 28 -16.42 -10.96 7.10
CA GLN A 28 -15.60 -10.63 8.28
C GLN A 28 -14.12 -10.95 8.05
N ALA A 29 -13.81 -12.10 7.45
CA ALA A 29 -12.44 -12.48 7.13
C ALA A 29 -11.80 -11.51 6.14
N ARG A 30 -12.52 -11.16 5.05
CA ARG A 30 -12.06 -10.15 4.09
C ARG A 30 -11.86 -8.79 4.73
N GLN A 31 -12.69 -8.37 5.69
CA GLN A 31 -12.55 -7.07 6.35
C GLN A 31 -11.26 -6.93 7.16
N ARG A 32 -10.66 -8.04 7.60
CA ARG A 32 -9.36 -8.04 8.30
C ARG A 32 -8.18 -7.81 7.37
N LEU A 33 -8.35 -8.05 6.06
CA LEU A 33 -7.33 -7.75 5.07
C LEU A 33 -7.17 -6.24 4.90
N HIS A 34 -5.96 -5.84 4.54
CA HIS A 34 -5.65 -4.44 4.27
C HIS A 34 -6.45 -3.95 3.06
N GLY A 35 -7.16 -2.85 3.25
CA GLY A 35 -7.94 -2.17 2.23
C GLY A 35 -7.02 -1.33 1.36
N THR A 36 -7.06 -1.60 0.07
CA THR A 36 -6.22 -0.91 -0.92
C THR A 36 -7.09 -0.20 -1.94
N ASP A 37 -6.51 0.73 -2.67
CA ASP A 37 -7.08 1.29 -3.88
C ASP A 37 -6.50 0.58 -5.11
N CYS A 38 -7.26 0.61 -6.21
CA CYS A 38 -6.77 0.30 -7.54
C CYS A 38 -6.70 1.61 -8.33
N ASP A 39 -6.08 1.59 -9.52
CA ASP A 39 -5.94 2.80 -10.34
C ASP A 39 -7.31 3.46 -10.64
N CYS A 40 -8.38 2.67 -10.79
CA CYS A 40 -9.74 3.21 -10.99
C CYS A 40 -10.37 3.83 -9.74
N CYS A 41 -9.94 3.44 -8.53
CA CYS A 41 -10.51 3.91 -7.27
C CYS A 41 -9.68 5.01 -6.60
N ARG A 42 -8.42 5.20 -7.01
CA ARG A 42 -7.52 6.20 -6.43
C ARG A 42 -8.13 7.61 -6.49
N ASP A 43 -8.57 8.01 -7.68
CA ASP A 43 -9.18 9.32 -7.94
C ASP A 43 -10.44 9.55 -7.10
N TYR A 44 -11.22 8.50 -6.88
CA TYR A 44 -12.41 8.57 -6.02
C TYR A 44 -12.04 8.93 -4.57
N TYR A 45 -11.04 8.27 -3.99
CA TYR A 45 -10.64 8.54 -2.61
C TYR A 45 -9.94 9.89 -2.46
N GLU A 46 -9.18 10.33 -3.46
CA GLU A 46 -8.57 11.66 -3.47
C GLU A 46 -9.62 12.78 -3.49
N ALA A 47 -10.67 12.60 -4.30
CA ALA A 47 -11.77 13.54 -4.44
C ALA A 47 -12.70 13.57 -3.22
N VAL A 48 -13.12 12.40 -2.72
CA VAL A 48 -14.02 12.31 -1.55
C VAL A 48 -13.30 12.68 -0.26
N GLY A 49 -12.03 12.32 -0.14
CA GLY A 49 -11.24 12.61 1.05
C GLY A 49 -11.61 11.71 2.24
N PRO A 50 -11.55 12.22 3.48
CA PRO A 50 -11.80 11.42 4.68
C PRO A 50 -13.26 10.94 4.75
N LEU A 51 -13.49 9.82 5.46
CA LEU A 51 -14.84 9.31 5.67
C LEU A 51 -15.68 10.36 6.41
N PRO A 52 -16.90 10.69 5.94
CA PRO A 52 -17.74 11.64 6.64
C PRO A 52 -18.07 11.11 8.05
N PRO A 53 -18.21 12.01 9.04
CA PRO A 53 -18.58 11.60 10.39
C PRO A 53 -19.91 10.85 10.35
N ARG A 54 -20.06 9.90 11.27
CA ARG A 54 -21.33 9.18 11.43
C ARG A 54 -22.47 10.18 11.65
N LEU A 55 -23.63 9.86 11.12
CA LEU A 55 -24.85 10.65 11.29
C LEU A 55 -25.08 10.88 12.79
N SER A 56 -24.84 12.10 13.24
CA SER A 56 -25.09 12.55 14.61
C SER A 56 -26.37 13.37 14.65
N ALA A 57 -26.99 13.45 15.83
CA ALA A 57 -28.06 14.42 16.06
C ALA A 57 -27.57 15.84 15.68
N PRO A 58 -28.46 16.70 15.15
CA PRO A 58 -28.08 18.06 14.80
C PRO A 58 -27.59 18.80 16.03
N MET A 59 -26.41 19.42 15.92
CA MET A 59 -25.91 20.28 16.99
C MET A 59 -26.58 21.65 16.88
N TRP A 60 -27.10 22.16 18.01
CA TRP A 60 -27.70 23.49 18.08
C TRP A 60 -26.70 24.63 17.85
N ARG A 61 -25.39 24.35 17.99
CA ARG A 61 -24.30 25.30 17.70
C ARG A 61 -23.25 24.64 16.81
N SER A 62 -22.77 25.39 15.82
CA SER A 62 -21.68 24.96 14.94
C SER A 62 -20.35 24.90 15.72
N PRO A 63 -19.53 23.85 15.53
CA PRO A 63 -18.16 23.85 16.06
C PRO A 63 -17.29 24.84 15.28
N SER A 64 -16.24 25.38 15.91
CA SER A 64 -15.29 26.26 15.23
C SER A 64 -14.46 25.47 14.20
N PRO A 65 -14.23 25.99 12.99
CA PRO A 65 -13.38 25.34 12.01
C PRO A 65 -11.96 25.16 12.55
N SER A 66 -11.44 23.94 12.54
CA SER A 66 -10.03 23.66 12.80
C SER A 66 -9.38 23.25 11.48
N PRO A 67 -8.30 23.91 11.02
CA PRO A 67 -7.60 23.47 9.82
C PRO A 67 -6.90 22.14 10.12
N ALA A 68 -7.35 21.05 9.49
CA ALA A 68 -6.65 19.78 9.56
C ALA A 68 -5.29 19.90 8.83
N ARG A 69 -4.23 19.32 9.40
CA ARG A 69 -2.91 19.29 8.75
C ARG A 69 -2.94 18.34 7.54
N PRO A 70 -2.15 18.57 6.49
CA PRO A 70 -2.14 17.70 5.30
C PRO A 70 -1.83 16.21 5.61
N ALA A 71 -0.93 15.92 6.55
CA ALA A 71 -0.64 14.56 6.99
C ALA A 71 -1.88 13.89 7.64
N GLU A 72 -2.60 14.63 8.47
CA GLU A 72 -3.85 14.16 9.10
C GLU A 72 -4.92 13.86 8.05
N ARG A 73 -4.95 14.61 6.94
CA ARG A 73 -5.86 14.34 5.82
C ARG A 73 -5.53 13.01 5.14
N GLN A 74 -4.26 12.73 4.86
CA GLN A 74 -3.87 11.49 4.18
C GLN A 74 -4.14 10.27 5.06
N ASP A 75 -3.79 10.33 6.35
CA ASP A 75 -4.07 9.26 7.31
C ASP A 75 -5.57 8.99 7.44
N ALA A 76 -6.40 10.03 7.37
CA ALA A 76 -7.86 9.91 7.38
C ALA A 76 -8.41 9.32 6.07
N ILE A 77 -7.80 9.61 4.92
CA ILE A 77 -8.11 8.95 3.64
C ILE A 77 -7.69 7.47 3.68
N ASP A 78 -6.54 7.16 4.25
CA ASP A 78 -6.08 5.78 4.39
C ASP A 78 -6.98 4.97 5.34
N SER A 79 -7.44 5.59 6.41
CA SER A 79 -8.47 5.03 7.31
C SER A 79 -9.79 4.81 6.58
N HIS A 80 -10.23 5.79 5.79
CA HIS A 80 -11.42 5.67 4.94
C HIS A 80 -11.30 4.48 3.96
N LYS A 81 -10.16 4.34 3.27
CA LYS A 81 -9.87 3.19 2.39
C LYS A 81 -9.94 1.87 3.16
N GLN A 82 -9.33 1.79 4.34
CA GLN A 82 -9.35 0.57 5.16
C GLN A 82 -10.77 0.18 5.59
N GLU A 83 -11.66 1.15 5.82
CA GLU A 83 -13.04 0.89 6.22
C GLU A 83 -13.93 0.43 5.06
N ILE A 84 -13.93 1.17 3.94
CA ILE A 84 -14.96 0.97 2.90
C ILE A 84 -14.47 0.22 1.66
N SER A 85 -13.16 0.07 1.46
CA SER A 85 -12.66 -0.47 0.19
C SER A 85 -13.14 -1.89 -0.07
N ARG A 86 -13.57 -2.12 -1.32
CA ARG A 86 -13.88 -3.45 -1.86
C ARG A 86 -12.62 -4.20 -2.27
N HIS A 87 -11.55 -3.48 -2.59
CA HIS A 87 -10.24 -4.03 -2.92
C HIS A 87 -9.49 -4.25 -1.62
N ARG A 88 -9.21 -5.52 -1.33
CA ARG A 88 -8.48 -5.92 -0.13
C ARG A 88 -7.50 -7.01 -0.49
N GLN A 89 -6.30 -6.91 0.06
CA GLN A 89 -5.22 -7.86 -0.21
C GLN A 89 -4.33 -7.99 1.02
N GLN A 90 -3.77 -9.19 1.21
CA GLN A 90 -2.78 -9.44 2.26
C GLN A 90 -1.44 -8.83 1.87
N TRP A 91 -1.07 -8.96 0.60
CA TRP A 91 0.16 -8.41 0.06
C TRP A 91 -0.14 -7.39 -1.03
N GLN A 92 0.64 -6.30 -1.04
CA GLN A 92 0.62 -5.36 -2.15
C GLN A 92 1.08 -6.06 -3.43
N ARG A 93 0.33 -5.89 -4.52
CA ARG A 93 0.76 -6.33 -5.85
C ARG A 93 1.96 -5.49 -6.29
N GLY A 94 2.85 -6.09 -7.08
CA GLY A 94 3.96 -5.34 -7.67
C GLY A 94 3.43 -4.29 -8.64
N ASN A 95 4.07 -3.12 -8.65
CA ASN A 95 3.78 -2.10 -9.65
C ASN A 95 4.19 -2.61 -11.04
N THR A 96 3.42 -2.21 -12.05
CA THR A 96 3.80 -2.43 -13.44
C THR A 96 5.13 -1.70 -13.72
N PRO A 97 6.12 -2.35 -14.36
CA PRO A 97 7.37 -1.71 -14.75
C PRO A 97 7.15 -0.46 -15.62
N PRO A 98 8.13 0.46 -15.68
CA PRO A 98 7.98 1.70 -16.43
C PRO A 98 7.88 1.37 -17.93
N ASP A 99 6.98 2.03 -18.64
CA ASP A 99 6.73 1.87 -20.08
C ASP A 99 6.40 0.44 -20.57
N PHE A 100 6.00 -0.48 -19.68
CA PHE A 100 5.70 -1.88 -20.03
C PHE A 100 4.65 -2.05 -21.15
N TRP A 101 3.67 -1.14 -21.23
CA TRP A 101 2.61 -1.16 -22.25
C TRP A 101 2.91 -0.32 -23.50
N VAL A 102 4.08 0.31 -23.59
CA VAL A 102 4.48 1.04 -24.78
C VAL A 102 4.88 0.02 -25.84
N ILE A 103 4.03 -0.12 -26.86
CA ILE A 103 4.25 -1.07 -27.94
C ILE A 103 5.36 -0.53 -28.85
N GLY A 104 6.57 -1.10 -28.73
CA GLY A 104 7.72 -0.74 -29.56
C GLY A 104 9.05 -0.98 -28.85
N PHE A 105 10.16 -0.76 -29.56
CA PHE A 105 11.48 -0.72 -28.94
C PHE A 105 11.78 0.74 -28.55
N PRO A 106 12.17 1.01 -27.29
CA PRO A 106 12.60 2.35 -26.92
C PRO A 106 13.86 2.72 -27.72
N ASP A 107 13.98 3.99 -28.09
CA ASP A 107 15.25 4.51 -28.56
C ASP A 107 16.30 4.47 -27.43
N THR A 108 17.56 4.74 -27.75
CA THR A 108 18.65 4.64 -26.77
C THR A 108 18.49 5.59 -25.58
N GLN A 109 17.88 6.76 -25.81
CA GLN A 109 17.66 7.78 -24.77
C GLN A 109 16.49 7.40 -23.86
N ALA A 110 15.40 6.88 -24.43
CA ALA A 110 14.25 6.33 -23.72
C ALA A 110 14.66 5.11 -22.90
N ALA A 111 15.46 4.19 -23.45
CA ALA A 111 15.96 3.03 -22.72
C ALA A 111 16.77 3.46 -21.47
N SER A 112 17.61 4.49 -21.60
CA SER A 112 18.34 5.04 -20.45
C SER A 112 17.41 5.61 -19.37
N ARG A 113 16.33 6.30 -19.77
CA ARG A 113 15.33 6.85 -18.84
C ARG A 113 14.54 5.74 -18.14
N ILE A 114 14.10 4.73 -18.88
CA ILE A 114 13.37 3.56 -18.38
C ILE A 114 14.23 2.82 -17.35
N ASN A 115 15.53 2.60 -17.65
CA ASN A 115 16.45 1.95 -16.71
C ASN A 115 16.64 2.78 -15.44
N ALA A 116 16.82 4.10 -15.55
CA ALA A 116 16.93 4.98 -14.39
C ALA A 116 15.67 4.96 -13.50
N GLN A 117 14.48 4.96 -14.11
CA GLN A 117 13.20 4.82 -13.40
C GLN A 117 13.07 3.44 -12.73
N ALA A 118 13.46 2.36 -13.41
CA ALA A 118 13.46 1.03 -12.85
C ALA A 118 14.40 0.91 -11.63
N GLU A 119 15.56 1.56 -11.68
CA GLU A 119 16.47 1.65 -10.53
C GLU A 119 15.85 2.42 -9.37
N GLN A 120 15.17 3.55 -9.62
CA GLN A 120 14.46 4.30 -8.59
C GLN A 120 13.38 3.46 -7.91
N MET A 121 12.53 2.78 -8.68
CA MET A 121 11.52 1.87 -8.13
C MET A 121 12.13 0.72 -7.33
N HIS A 122 13.30 0.21 -7.75
CA HIS A 122 14.00 -0.81 -6.98
C HIS A 122 14.48 -0.27 -5.62
N LYS A 123 15.04 0.94 -5.60
CA LYS A 123 15.47 1.61 -4.36
C LYS A 123 14.29 1.84 -3.42
N GLU A 124 13.19 2.38 -3.92
CA GLU A 124 11.96 2.58 -3.14
C GLU A 124 11.43 1.27 -2.54
N LYS A 125 11.48 0.18 -3.30
CA LYS A 125 11.09 -1.15 -2.80
C LYS A 125 12.02 -1.63 -1.70
N VAL A 126 13.33 -1.43 -1.84
CA VAL A 126 14.32 -1.77 -0.80
C VAL A 126 14.05 -0.98 0.48
N GLU A 127 13.84 0.34 0.38
CA GLU A 127 13.55 1.20 1.52
C GLU A 127 12.24 0.84 2.22
N MET A 128 11.21 0.50 1.45
CA MET A 128 9.93 0.01 1.99
C MET A 128 10.12 -1.28 2.78
N VAL A 129 10.84 -2.26 2.23
CA VAL A 129 11.15 -3.52 2.92
C VAL A 129 11.98 -3.27 4.18
N GLU A 130 12.98 -2.40 4.11
CA GLU A 130 13.77 -2.03 5.27
C GLU A 130 12.91 -1.39 6.37
N ARG A 131 12.01 -0.47 6.00
CA ARG A 131 11.07 0.14 6.95
C ARG A 131 10.15 -0.89 7.59
N GLU A 132 9.64 -1.85 6.82
CA GLU A 132 8.84 -2.96 7.34
C GLU A 132 9.64 -3.83 8.32
N THR A 133 10.93 -4.12 8.04
CA THR A 133 11.77 -4.90 8.97
C THR A 133 12.03 -4.22 10.30
N ARG A 134 11.94 -2.88 10.35
CA ARG A 134 12.09 -2.11 11.60
C ARG A 134 10.82 -2.13 12.45
N LYS A 135 9.67 -2.51 11.90
CA LYS A 135 8.41 -2.61 12.63
C LYS A 135 8.34 -3.93 13.38
N GLU A 136 7.84 -3.89 14.61
CA GLU A 136 7.54 -5.11 15.37
C GLU A 136 6.44 -5.90 14.65
N GLY A 137 6.68 -7.19 14.39
CA GLY A 137 5.75 -8.03 13.63
C GLY A 137 5.63 -7.66 12.15
N GLY A 138 6.64 -6.99 11.57
CA GLY A 138 6.67 -6.68 10.14
C GLY A 138 6.65 -7.92 9.23
N MET A 139 6.25 -7.71 7.98
CA MET A 139 6.13 -8.78 6.97
C MET A 139 7.49 -9.35 6.51
N TYR A 140 8.57 -8.60 6.73
CA TYR A 140 9.92 -8.94 6.32
C TYR A 140 10.86 -8.93 7.53
N ARG A 141 11.90 -9.76 7.48
CA ARG A 141 13.01 -9.75 8.44
C ARG A 141 14.35 -9.79 7.70
N LYS A 142 15.42 -9.36 8.38
CA LYS A 142 16.78 -9.45 7.81
C LYS A 142 17.23 -10.91 7.78
N ARG A 143 17.80 -11.31 6.66
CA ARG A 143 18.31 -12.67 6.47
C ARG A 143 19.53 -12.88 7.37
N GLY A 144 19.53 -13.96 8.15
CA GLY A 144 20.64 -14.32 9.04
C GLY A 144 20.62 -13.65 10.41
N GLN A 145 19.56 -12.93 10.77
CA GLN A 145 19.32 -12.45 12.13
C GLN A 145 18.40 -13.47 12.83
N LEU A 146 19.01 -14.45 13.51
CA LEU A 146 18.33 -15.38 14.42
C LEU A 146 18.05 -14.71 15.77
#